data_AF-A0A918TCS8-F1
#
_entry.id   AF-A0A918TCS8-F1
#
_cell.length_a   1.000
_cell.length_b   1.000
_cell.length_c   1.000
_cell.angle_alpha   90.00
_cell.angle_beta   90.00
_cell.angle_gamma   90.00
#
_symmetry.space_group_name_H-M   'P 1'
#
loop_
_entity.id
_entity.type
_entity.pdbx_description
1 polymer ?
#
loop_
_entity_poly.entity_id
_entity_poly.type
_entity_poly.pdbx_seq_one_letter_code
_entity_poly.pdbx_strand_id
1 'polypeptide(L)'
;MPRSAGGTTIDGGRPAASGRSTSPLERVTVNLTGRASKALERTVELTGDSKTDSINRALSVYAYIEQVLSEGGSIMVSETPDSPPQKLLIF
;
A
#
# COMPACT_ATOMS: atom_id res chain seq x y z
N MET A 1 -23.71 61.40 -9.14
CA MET A 1 -24.12 60.25 -8.28
C MET A 1 -25.56 59.90 -8.65
N PRO A 2 -25.98 58.64 -8.85
CA PRO A 2 -25.41 57.33 -8.45
C PRO A 2 -24.91 56.47 -9.66
N ARG A 3 -23.78 55.76 -9.57
CA ARG A 3 -23.51 54.35 -9.15
C ARG A 3 -23.97 53.21 -10.09
N SER A 4 -23.02 52.76 -10.91
CA SER A 4 -22.45 51.39 -11.05
C SER A 4 -23.35 50.15 -11.21
N ALA A 5 -23.14 49.42 -12.31
CA ALA A 5 -22.86 47.98 -12.45
C ALA A 5 -22.83 47.67 -13.97
N GLY A 6 -21.84 47.03 -14.60
CA GLY A 6 -20.92 45.99 -14.17
C GLY A 6 -21.20 44.78 -15.06
N GLY A 7 -20.25 44.37 -15.92
CA GLY A 7 -20.39 43.09 -16.63
C GLY A 7 -19.65 42.94 -17.96
N THR A 8 -18.33 43.12 -17.99
CA THR A 8 -17.49 42.46 -19.01
C THR A 8 -16.27 41.87 -18.34
N THR A 9 -16.26 40.56 -18.15
CA THR A 9 -15.03 39.77 -18.02
C THR A 9 -15.20 38.48 -18.80
N ILE A 10 -14.48 38.43 -19.92
CA ILE A 10 -14.17 37.25 -20.71
C ILE A 10 -13.26 36.31 -19.92
N ASP A 11 -13.56 35.02 -20.09
CA ASP A 11 -12.64 33.88 -20.27
C ASP A 11 -11.58 33.58 -19.20
N GLY A 12 -11.49 32.29 -18.84
CA GLY A 12 -10.45 31.79 -17.94
C GLY A 12 -10.94 30.82 -16.88
N GLY A 13 -11.68 29.78 -17.28
CA GLY A 13 -12.14 28.77 -16.33
C GLY A 13 -12.37 27.42 -17.00
N ARG A 14 -11.35 26.85 -17.67
CA ARG A 14 -11.36 25.39 -17.85
C ARG A 14 -11.43 24.79 -16.44
N PRO A 15 -12.46 24.01 -16.09
CA PRO A 15 -12.37 23.23 -14.87
C PRO A 15 -11.18 22.30 -15.09
N ALA A 16 -10.13 22.50 -14.29
CA ALA A 16 -9.03 21.56 -14.21
C ALA A 16 -9.68 20.21 -13.86
N ALA A 17 -9.72 19.32 -14.84
CA ALA A 17 -10.02 17.92 -14.63
C ALA A 17 -8.84 17.33 -13.82
N SER A 18 -8.78 17.67 -12.54
CA SER A 18 -8.04 16.92 -11.54
C SER A 18 -9.03 15.95 -10.89
N GLY A 19 -9.69 15.16 -11.74
CA GLY A 19 -10.19 13.88 -11.31
C GLY A 19 -8.95 13.06 -11.02
N ARG A 20 -8.49 13.08 -9.77
CA ARG A 20 -7.52 12.10 -9.26
C ARG A 20 -8.15 10.75 -9.57
N SER A 21 -7.71 10.10 -10.65
CA SER A 21 -8.17 8.78 -11.03
C SER A 21 -7.75 7.85 -9.92
N THR A 22 -8.62 7.67 -8.93
CA THR A 22 -8.47 6.61 -7.95
C THR A 22 -8.54 5.34 -8.77
N SER A 23 -7.40 4.67 -8.94
CA SER A 23 -7.37 3.36 -9.56
C SER A 23 -8.50 2.51 -8.94
N PRO A 24 -9.27 1.76 -9.75
CA PRO A 24 -10.36 0.96 -9.22
C PRO A 24 -9.85 0.08 -8.08
N LEU A 25 -10.46 0.20 -6.89
CA LEU A 25 -10.13 -0.67 -5.77
C LEU A 25 -10.76 -2.03 -6.01
N GLU A 26 -9.94 -3.08 -6.03
CA GLU A 26 -10.43 -4.45 -6.00
C GLU A 26 -10.76 -4.85 -4.57
N ARG A 27 -11.96 -5.42 -4.36
CA ARG A 27 -12.41 -5.87 -3.04
C ARG A 27 -12.36 -7.39 -2.97
N VAL A 28 -11.49 -7.90 -2.10
CA VAL A 28 -11.35 -9.34 -1.83
C VAL A 28 -11.88 -9.66 -0.44
N THR A 29 -12.65 -10.75 -0.30
CA THR A 29 -13.05 -11.31 1.00
C THR A 29 -12.38 -12.66 1.16
N VAL A 30 -11.60 -12.82 2.23
CA VAL A 30 -10.86 -14.05 2.52
C VAL A 30 -11.18 -14.55 3.92
N ASN A 31 -11.15 -15.87 4.09
CA ASN A 31 -11.14 -16.48 5.41
C ASN A 31 -9.68 -16.72 5.81
N LEU A 32 -9.25 -16.10 6.91
CA LEU A 32 -7.91 -16.32 7.43
C LEU A 32 -7.86 -17.59 8.27
N THR A 33 -6.78 -18.37 8.13
CA THR A 33 -6.49 -19.44 9.08
C THR A 33 -6.22 -18.83 10.47
N GLY A 34 -6.34 -19.62 11.53
CA GLY A 34 -6.03 -19.15 12.88
C GLY A 34 -4.61 -18.60 13.02
N ARG A 35 -3.64 -19.17 12.28
CA ARG A 35 -2.26 -18.67 12.21
C ARG A 35 -2.17 -17.32 11.49
N ALA A 36 -2.85 -17.17 10.36
CA ALA A 36 -2.84 -15.92 9.60
C ALA A 36 -3.55 -14.78 10.35
N SER A 37 -4.64 -15.07 11.07
CA SER A 37 -5.31 -14.08 11.92
C SER A 37 -4.40 -13.54 13.02
N LYS A 38 -3.70 -14.44 13.74
CA LYS A 38 -2.74 -14.04 14.79
C LYS A 38 -1.55 -13.27 14.22
N ALA A 39 -1.07 -13.65 13.03
CA ALA A 39 -0.01 -12.92 12.35
C ALA A 39 -0.47 -11.49 12.00
N LEU A 40 -1.69 -11.33 11.46
CA LEU A 40 -2.26 -10.01 11.17
C LEU A 40 -2.38 -9.14 12.43
N GLU A 41 -2.89 -9.69 13.53
CA GLU A 41 -2.97 -8.99 14.82
C GLU A 41 -1.58 -8.53 15.28
N ARG A 42 -0.61 -9.44 15.26
CA ARG A 42 0.77 -9.11 15.65
C ARG A 42 1.41 -8.05 14.76
N THR A 43 1.17 -8.10 13.46
CA THR A 43 1.69 -7.09 12.52
C THR A 43 1.10 -5.72 12.81
N VAL A 44 -0.21 -5.64 13.03
CA VAL A 44 -0.90 -4.38 13.39
C VAL A 44 -0.35 -3.81 14.70
N GLU A 45 -0.12 -4.64 15.71
CA GLU A 45 0.49 -4.21 16.98
C GLU A 45 1.92 -3.66 16.79
N LEU A 46 2.71 -4.32 15.95
CA LEU A 46 4.12 -3.95 15.74
C LEU A 46 4.27 -2.67 14.89
N THR A 47 3.42 -2.48 13.88
CA THR A 47 3.57 -1.36 12.94
C THR A 47 2.64 -0.19 13.23
N GLY A 48 1.54 -0.41 13.95
CA GLY A 48 0.48 0.58 14.13
C GLY A 48 -0.39 0.81 12.89
N ASP A 49 -0.20 0.02 11.83
CA ASP A 49 -0.98 0.13 10.60
C ASP A 49 -2.43 -0.38 10.79
N SER A 50 -3.34 0.05 9.92
CA SER A 50 -4.67 -0.56 9.85
C SER A 50 -4.59 -2.00 9.32
N LYS A 51 -5.58 -2.85 9.63
CA LYS A 51 -5.66 -4.22 9.06
C LYS A 51 -5.60 -4.21 7.52
N THR A 52 -6.26 -3.24 6.89
CA THR A 52 -6.26 -3.08 5.44
C THR A 52 -4.86 -2.76 4.92
N ASP A 53 -4.15 -1.82 5.55
CA ASP A 53 -2.79 -1.44 5.15
C ASP A 53 -1.80 -2.59 5.39
N SER A 54 -1.92 -3.31 6.52
CA SER A 54 -1.12 -4.50 6.80
C SER A 54 -1.34 -5.59 5.75
N ILE A 55 -2.59 -5.88 5.36
CA ILE A 55 -2.89 -6.89 4.32
C ILE A 55 -2.34 -6.45 2.97
N ASN A 56 -2.57 -5.20 2.57
CA ASN A 56 -2.07 -4.68 1.30
C ASN A 56 -0.54 -4.73 1.23
N ARG A 57 0.15 -4.32 2.30
CA ARG A 57 1.61 -4.37 2.37
C ARG A 57 2.12 -5.81 2.38
N ALA A 58 1.46 -6.73 3.10
CA ALA A 58 1.84 -8.13 3.12
C ALA A 58 1.75 -8.77 1.72
N LEU A 59 0.70 -8.47 0.94
CA LEU A 59 0.56 -8.95 -0.44
C LEU A 59 1.68 -8.42 -1.34
N SER A 60 2.00 -7.13 -1.25
CA SER A 60 3.09 -6.52 -2.03
C SER A 60 4.45 -7.13 -1.69
N VAL A 61 4.74 -7.33 -0.40
CA VAL A 61 6.00 -7.96 0.06
C VAL A 61 6.07 -9.41 -0.39
N TYR A 62 4.98 -10.16 -0.28
CA TYR A 62 4.93 -11.56 -0.73
C TYR A 62 5.20 -11.68 -2.24
N ALA A 63 4.55 -10.84 -3.04
CA ALA A 63 4.79 -10.79 -4.49
C ALA A 63 6.26 -10.48 -4.84
N TYR A 64 6.88 -9.54 -4.14
CA TYR A 64 8.30 -9.22 -4.32
C TYR A 64 9.22 -10.39 -3.98
N ILE A 65 8.95 -11.08 -2.86
CA ILE A 65 9.76 -12.25 -2.46
C ILE A 65 9.65 -13.36 -3.50
N GLU A 66 8.44 -13.69 -3.95
CA GLU A 66 8.22 -14.69 -5.00
C GLU A 66 8.93 -14.32 -6.31
N GLN A 67 8.90 -13.03 -6.70
CA GLN A 67 9.64 -12.56 -7.86
C GLN A 67 11.14 -12.84 -7.72
N VAL A 68 11.77 -12.40 -6.61
CA VAL A 68 13.22 -12.60 -6.37
C VAL A 68 13.58 -14.08 -6.42
N LEU A 69 12.77 -14.95 -5.80
CA LEU A 69 13.01 -16.39 -5.79
C LEU A 69 12.85 -17.01 -7.18
N SER A 70 11.83 -16.60 -7.95
CA SER A 70 11.59 -17.11 -9.31
C SER A 70 12.69 -16.74 -10.30
N GLU A 71 13.35 -15.60 -10.10
CA GLU A 71 14.48 -15.13 -10.90
C GLU A 71 15.83 -15.79 -10.50
N GLY A 72 15.79 -16.77 -9.59
CA GLY A 72 16.97 -17.49 -9.10
C GLY A 72 17.72 -16.79 -7.96
N GLY A 73 17.14 -15.72 -7.41
CA GLY A 73 17.66 -15.01 -6.26
C GLY A 73 17.42 -15.74 -4.92
N SER A 74 17.84 -15.09 -3.83
CA SER A 74 17.60 -15.58 -2.47
C SER A 74 17.42 -14.42 -1.49
N ILE A 75 16.57 -14.62 -0.49
CA ILE A 75 16.35 -13.66 0.59
C ILE A 75 17.15 -14.11 1.81
N MET A 76 17.99 -13.20 2.33
CA MET A 76 18.84 -13.44 3.49
C MET A 76 18.40 -12.53 4.65
N VAL A 77 18.29 -13.07 5.86
CA VAL A 77 17.87 -12.34 7.06
C VAL A 77 18.91 -12.53 8.16
N SER A 78 19.26 -11.44 8.84
CA SER A 78 20.04 -11.46 10.07
C SER A 78 19.13 -11.11 11.24
N GLU A 79 19.07 -11.97 12.26
CA GLU A 79 18.22 -11.77 13.45
C GLU A 79 18.68 -10.56 14.28
N THR A 80 19.99 -10.32 14.33
CA THR A 80 20.62 -9.14 14.90
C THR A 80 21.65 -8.58 13.91
N PRO A 81 22.08 -7.31 14.04
CA PRO A 81 23.10 -6.73 13.16
C PRO A 81 24.40 -7.52 13.09
N ASP A 82 24.77 -8.20 14.18
CA ASP A 82 26.01 -8.97 14.30
C ASP A 82 25.83 -10.46 13.94
N SER A 83 24.61 -10.91 13.69
CA SER A 83 24.33 -12.31 13.36
C SER A 83 24.64 -12.62 11.89
N PRO A 84 25.24 -13.78 11.59
CA PRO A 84 25.47 -14.20 10.21
C PRO A 84 24.13 -14.29 9.46
N PRO A 85 24.05 -13.78 8.21
CA PRO A 85 22.83 -13.87 7.42
C PRO A 85 22.43 -15.32 7.17
N GLN A 86 21.13 -15.61 7.34
CA GLN A 86 20.55 -16.93 7.11
C GLN A 86 19.55 -16.86 5.96
N LYS A 87 19.47 -17.92 5.16
CA LYS A 87 18.50 -18.00 4.06
C LYS A 87 17.10 -18.11 4.62
N LEU A 88 16.23 -17.18 4.25
CA LEU A 88 14.82 -17.25 4.57
C LEU A 88 14.15 -18.30 3.67
N LEU A 89 13.48 -19.27 4.31
CA LEU A 89 12.64 -20.26 3.64
C LEU A 89 11.18 -19.95 3.97
N ILE A 90 10.38 -19.66 2.96
CA ILE A 90 8.94 -19.47 3.07
C ILE A 90 8.27 -20.73 2.55
N PHE A 91 7.30 -21.26 3.32
CA PHE A 91 6.55 -22.49 3.02
C PHE A 91 5.05 -22.19 2.95
#